data_AF-D6BFC7-F1
#
_entry.id   AF-D6BFC7-F1
#
_cell.length_a   1.000
_cell.length_b   1.000
_cell.length_c   1.000
_cell.angle_alpha   90.00
_cell.angle_beta   90.00
_cell.angle_gamma   90.00
#
_symmetry.space_group_name_H-M   'P 1'
#
loop_
_entity.id
_entity.type
_entity.pdbx_description
1 polymer ?
#
loop_
_entity_poly.entity_id
_entity_poly.type
_entity_poly.pdbx_seq_one_letter_code
_entity_poly.pdbx_strand_id
1 'polypeptide(L)'
;MENIVNNINTEITSTNPERLHTVLIVSFETTKKRYYFEVLGNKRFKKNDRVIVETIRGTELGIASNDPIQMKEKDLVLPIKPVLKLANEKEIEIYNLQRKEADDAFIVCKEKIQDHQLEMKLVACEYTFDKSKLIFYFTANGRIDFRELVKDLAVLFKTRIELRQIGVRDEARILGNIGPCGKELCCKTFINKFDSVSVKMARDQGLVINPTKISGVCGRLLCCINYEYTQYEEALKDFPAVNQIVKTDIGEGKVVSISPLNNFLYVDVEDKGISRFDIKDIKFNRKEASILKNMKTEEEIENKILEKE
;
A
#
# COMPACT_ATOMS: atom_id res chain seq x y z
N MET A 1 35.05 22.41 36.18
CA MET A 1 34.08 21.43 36.71
C MET A 1 32.96 21.34 35.71
N GLU A 2 33.16 20.49 34.71
CA GLU A 2 32.21 20.24 33.63
C GLU A 2 31.13 19.27 34.12
N ASN A 3 29.86 19.69 34.02
CA ASN A 3 28.72 18.83 34.29
C ASN A 3 28.30 18.15 32.99
N ILE A 4 28.64 16.86 32.89
CA ILE A 4 28.22 15.95 31.84
C ILE A 4 26.74 15.65 32.02
N VAL A 5 25.91 16.18 31.12
CA VAL A 5 24.51 15.80 30.94
C VAL A 5 24.50 14.47 30.18
N ASN A 6 24.21 13.38 30.88
CA ASN A 6 23.99 12.07 30.26
C ASN A 6 22.66 12.08 29.49
N ASN A 7 22.74 12.43 28.21
CA ASN A 7 21.73 12.16 27.20
C ASN A 7 21.75 10.66 26.89
N ILE A 8 20.91 9.87 27.55
CA ILE A 8 20.65 8.49 27.14
C ILE A 8 19.58 8.53 26.03
N ASN A 9 19.98 9.03 24.86
CA ASN A 9 19.37 8.59 23.61
C ASN A 9 20.00 7.24 23.28
N THR A 10 19.42 6.17 23.81
CA THR A 10 19.69 4.82 23.31
C THR A 10 19.07 4.71 21.91
N GLU A 11 19.81 5.18 20.92
CA GLU A 11 19.67 4.71 19.55
C GLU A 11 19.89 3.20 19.58
N ILE A 12 18.80 2.43 19.51
CA ILE A 12 18.84 0.99 19.28
C ILE A 12 19.29 0.81 17.83
N THR A 13 20.58 0.98 17.59
CA THR A 13 21.23 0.55 16.35
C THR A 13 21.34 -0.96 16.43
N SER A 14 20.51 -1.64 15.65
CA SER A 14 20.54 -3.09 15.52
C SER A 14 21.90 -3.58 15.01
N THR A 15 22.38 -4.67 15.61
CA THR A 15 23.69 -5.28 15.38
C THR A 15 23.61 -6.70 14.78
N ASN A 16 22.42 -7.23 14.41
CA ASN A 16 22.33 -8.57 13.81
C ASN A 16 21.08 -8.78 12.89
N PRO A 17 21.25 -8.88 11.56
CA PRO A 17 20.13 -9.02 10.61
C PRO A 17 19.33 -10.34 10.72
N GLU A 18 19.86 -11.34 11.42
CA GLU A 18 19.19 -12.63 11.66
C GLU A 18 18.33 -12.63 12.94
N ARG A 19 18.36 -11.56 13.74
CA ARG A 19 17.57 -11.48 14.97
C ARG A 19 16.08 -11.59 14.67
N LEU A 20 15.42 -12.47 15.42
CA LEU A 20 13.98 -12.67 15.34
C LEU A 20 13.27 -11.75 16.34
N HIS A 21 12.27 -11.03 15.85
CA HIS A 21 11.36 -10.25 16.67
C HIS A 21 9.96 -10.85 16.59
N THR A 22 9.30 -10.96 17.74
CA THR A 22 7.88 -11.28 17.78
C THR A 22 7.11 -10.00 17.53
N VAL A 23 6.48 -9.89 16.36
CA VAL A 23 5.81 -8.67 15.92
C VAL A 23 4.31 -8.85 15.78
N LEU A 24 3.59 -7.77 16.06
CA LEU A 24 2.17 -7.61 15.85
C LEU A 24 1.95 -6.51 14.82
N ILE A 25 1.13 -6.78 13.80
CA ILE A 25 0.73 -5.77 12.81
C ILE A 25 -0.48 -5.05 13.37
N VAL A 26 -0.33 -3.78 13.68
CA VAL A 26 -1.41 -2.96 14.24
C VAL A 26 -1.89 -1.98 13.18
N SER A 27 -3.20 -1.96 12.96
CA SER A 27 -3.88 -1.05 12.04
C SER A 27 -4.59 0.06 12.81
N PHE A 28 -4.49 1.29 12.30
CA PHE A 28 -5.16 2.45 12.88
C PHE A 28 -6.45 2.77 12.14
N GLU A 29 -7.53 3.05 12.87
CA GLU A 29 -8.85 3.10 12.26
C GLU A 29 -9.03 4.28 11.30
N THR A 30 -8.49 5.46 11.61
CA THR A 30 -8.62 6.66 10.77
C THR A 30 -7.79 6.55 9.50
N THR A 31 -6.50 6.25 9.63
CA THR A 31 -5.56 6.26 8.50
C THR A 31 -5.55 4.95 7.71
N LYS A 32 -6.09 3.86 8.29
CA LYS A 32 -6.02 2.48 7.80
C LYS A 32 -4.59 2.01 7.48
N LYS A 33 -3.58 2.70 8.02
CA LYS A 33 -2.18 2.29 7.90
C LYS A 33 -1.88 1.19 8.91
N ARG A 34 -1.06 0.23 8.49
CA ARG A 34 -0.54 -0.84 9.34
C ARG A 34 0.91 -0.54 9.71
N TYR A 35 1.28 -0.81 10.95
CA TYR A 35 2.66 -0.71 11.40
C TYR A 35 3.04 -1.96 12.20
N TYR A 36 4.32 -2.29 12.19
CA TYR A 36 4.87 -3.39 12.98
C TYR A 36 5.21 -2.87 14.38
N PHE A 37 4.73 -3.58 15.40
CA PHE A 37 5.06 -3.33 16.79
C PHE A 37 5.61 -4.59 17.43
N GLU A 38 6.58 -4.43 18.33
CA GLU A 38 7.20 -5.54 19.05
C GLU A 38 6.32 -6.00 20.23
N VAL A 39 6.13 -7.31 20.35
CA VAL A 39 5.49 -7.92 21.50
C VAL A 39 6.54 -8.25 22.54
N LEU A 40 6.56 -7.49 23.64
CA LEU A 40 7.47 -7.73 24.75
C LEU A 40 6.89 -8.72 25.76
N GLY A 41 7.68 -9.73 26.14
CA GLY A 41 7.35 -10.73 27.15
C GLY A 41 6.33 -11.79 26.70
N ASN A 42 5.72 -12.49 27.65
CA ASN A 42 4.77 -13.60 27.40
C ASN A 42 3.32 -13.15 27.15
N LYS A 43 3.10 -11.91 26.70
CA LYS A 43 1.74 -11.41 26.43
C LYS A 43 1.18 -12.08 25.18
N ARG A 44 0.02 -12.73 25.31
CA ARG A 44 -0.71 -13.33 24.19
C ARG A 44 -1.68 -12.31 23.63
N PHE A 45 -1.38 -11.82 22.43
CA PHE A 45 -2.31 -11.04 21.61
C PHE A 45 -2.95 -11.95 20.56
N LYS A 46 -4.15 -11.61 20.12
CA LYS A 46 -4.86 -12.29 19.04
C LYS A 46 -5.27 -11.30 17.96
N LYS A 47 -5.53 -11.83 16.77
CA LYS A 47 -6.16 -11.08 15.69
C LYS A 47 -7.47 -10.42 16.15
N ASN A 48 -7.68 -9.17 15.74
CA ASN A 48 -8.79 -8.29 16.09
C ASN A 48 -8.79 -7.74 17.52
N ASP A 49 -7.78 -8.04 18.34
CA ASP A 49 -7.65 -7.40 19.64
C ASP A 49 -7.40 -5.90 19.49
N ARG A 50 -8.06 -5.10 20.34
CA ARG A 50 -7.75 -3.67 20.48
C ARG A 50 -6.55 -3.52 21.40
N VAL A 51 -5.50 -2.91 20.89
CA VAL A 51 -4.21 -2.78 21.57
C VAL A 51 -3.81 -1.32 21.67
N ILE A 52 -3.13 -1.00 22.76
CA ILE A 52 -2.52 0.31 22.98
C ILE A 52 -1.03 0.20 22.65
N VAL A 53 -0.57 1.08 21.76
CA VAL A 53 0.79 1.10 21.24
C VAL A 53 1.43 2.46 21.43
N GLU A 54 2.76 2.48 21.51
CA GLU A 54 3.55 3.72 21.54
C GLU A 54 3.95 4.11 20.12
N THR A 55 3.51 5.27 19.66
CA THR A 55 3.90 5.83 18.36
C THR A 55 4.74 7.09 18.56
N ILE A 56 5.33 7.61 17.47
CA ILE A 56 6.04 8.90 17.46
C ILE A 56 5.12 10.05 17.88
N ARG A 57 3.80 9.88 17.74
CA ARG A 57 2.78 10.90 18.07
C ARG A 57 2.31 10.83 19.52
N GLY A 58 2.71 9.78 20.25
CA GLY A 58 2.22 9.46 21.58
C GLY A 58 1.56 8.08 21.60
N THR A 59 0.78 7.83 22.64
CA THR A 59 0.01 6.61 22.78
C THR A 59 -1.17 6.62 21.80
N GLU A 60 -1.40 5.52 21.09
CA GLU A 60 -2.54 5.38 20.18
C GLU A 60 -3.22 4.01 20.39
N LEU A 61 -4.53 3.95 20.15
CA LEU A 61 -5.29 2.71 20.12
C LEU A 61 -5.35 2.21 18.67
N GLY A 62 -5.02 0.94 18.47
CA GLY A 62 -5.11 0.27 17.17
C GLY A 62 -5.70 -1.12 17.28
N ILE A 63 -5.90 -1.75 16.13
CA ILE A 63 -6.48 -3.09 16.01
C ILE A 63 -5.42 -4.04 15.45
N ALA A 64 -5.19 -5.14 16.16
CA ALA A 64 -4.32 -6.22 15.73
C ALA A 64 -4.86 -6.86 14.43
N SER A 65 -4.07 -6.79 13.35
CA SER A 65 -4.46 -7.34 12.03
C SER A 65 -4.19 -8.85 11.93
N ASN A 66 -3.30 -9.38 12.76
CA ASN A 66 -2.84 -10.75 12.80
C ASN A 66 -2.55 -11.21 14.23
N ASP A 67 -2.36 -12.52 14.41
CA ASP A 67 -1.72 -13.07 15.60
C ASP A 67 -0.20 -12.76 15.58
N PRO A 68 0.49 -12.72 16.74
CA PRO A 68 1.92 -12.47 16.79
C PRO A 68 2.71 -13.40 15.87
N ILE A 69 3.55 -12.83 15.01
CA ILE A 69 4.40 -13.57 14.06
C ILE A 69 5.87 -13.31 14.36
N GLN A 70 6.72 -14.30 14.10
CA GLN A 70 8.17 -14.11 14.13
C GLN A 70 8.63 -13.52 12.80
N MET A 71 9.31 -12.39 12.83
CA MET A 71 9.92 -11.78 11.65
C MET A 71 11.41 -11.53 11.88
N LYS A 72 12.19 -11.69 10.81
CA LYS A 72 13.61 -11.32 10.82
C LYS A 72 13.73 -9.81 10.76
N GLU A 73 14.74 -9.28 11.44
CA GLU A 73 14.97 -7.85 11.53
C GLU A 73 15.18 -7.17 10.17
N LYS A 74 15.81 -7.86 9.22
CA LYS A 74 15.98 -7.38 7.83
C LYS A 74 14.66 -7.06 7.09
N ASP A 75 13.56 -7.68 7.52
CA ASP A 75 12.24 -7.52 6.90
C ASP A 75 11.40 -6.44 7.60
N LEU A 76 11.97 -5.80 8.64
CA LEU A 76 11.33 -4.77 9.45
C LEU A 76 11.94 -3.39 9.22
N VAL A 77 11.12 -2.35 9.36
CA VAL A 77 11.61 -0.96 9.38
C VAL A 77 11.86 -0.58 10.83
N LEU A 78 13.14 -0.50 11.20
CA LEU A 78 13.58 -0.11 12.53
C LEU A 78 13.59 1.43 12.70
N PRO A 79 13.47 1.93 13.94
CA PRO A 79 13.20 1.17 15.17
C PRO A 79 11.73 0.76 15.28
N ILE A 80 11.47 -0.49 15.69
CA ILE A 80 10.12 -0.95 16.03
C ILE A 80 9.78 -0.56 17.47
N LYS A 81 8.57 -0.04 17.67
CA LYS A 81 8.07 0.34 19.00
C LYS A 81 7.29 -0.82 19.64
N PRO A 82 7.20 -0.89 20.98
CA PRO A 82 6.52 -2.00 21.63
C PRO A 82 4.99 -1.83 21.65
N VAL A 83 4.28 -2.96 21.70
CA VAL A 83 2.87 -3.03 22.11
C VAL A 83 2.81 -2.94 23.63
N LEU A 84 2.12 -1.93 24.16
CA LEU A 84 2.09 -1.68 25.59
C LEU A 84 1.16 -2.67 26.30
N LYS A 85 -0.09 -2.77 25.86
CA LYS A 85 -1.12 -3.62 26.49
C LYS A 85 -2.36 -3.80 25.60
N LEU A 86 -3.23 -4.73 26.01
CA LEU A 86 -4.61 -4.80 25.54
C LEU A 86 -5.40 -3.60 26.08
N ALA A 87 -6.25 -3.00 25.24
CA ALA A 87 -7.16 -1.94 25.65
C ALA A 87 -8.26 -2.53 26.54
N ASN A 88 -8.52 -1.88 27.68
CA ASN A 88 -9.67 -2.22 28.52
C ASN A 88 -10.97 -1.58 27.99
N GLU A 89 -12.11 -1.99 28.53
CA GLU A 89 -13.43 -1.47 28.10
C GLU A 89 -13.55 0.05 28.25
N LYS A 90 -13.03 0.63 29.35
CA LYS A 90 -13.04 2.08 29.58
C LYS A 90 -12.22 2.84 28.54
N GLU A 91 -11.05 2.32 28.16
CA GLU A 91 -10.17 2.88 27.13
C GLU A 91 -10.84 2.82 25.75
N ILE A 92 -11.57 1.75 25.48
CA ILE A 92 -12.37 1.59 24.27
C ILE A 92 -13.53 2.61 24.24
N GLU A 93 -14.22 2.81 25.35
CA GLU A 93 -15.28 3.83 25.48
C GLU A 93 -14.74 5.24 25.27
N ILE A 94 -13.61 5.57 25.89
CA ILE A 94 -12.92 6.85 25.69
C ILE A 94 -12.58 7.07 24.22
N TYR A 95 -12.02 6.05 23.55
CA TYR A 95 -11.71 6.12 22.13
C TYR A 95 -12.94 6.37 21.26
N ASN A 96 -14.05 5.66 21.53
CA ASN A 96 -15.30 5.83 20.80
C ASN A 96 -15.90 7.23 21.01
N LEU A 97 -15.77 7.81 22.21
CA LEU A 97 -16.20 9.18 22.50
C LEU A 97 -15.34 10.19 21.73
N GLN A 98 -14.02 10.06 21.81
CA GLN A 98 -13.07 10.92 21.07
C GLN A 98 -13.33 10.88 19.56
N ARG A 99 -13.72 9.73 19.02
CA ARG A 99 -14.10 9.61 17.61
C ARG A 99 -15.32 10.45 17.26
N LYS A 100 -16.37 10.42 18.09
CA LYS A 100 -17.55 11.27 17.88
C LYS A 100 -17.20 12.75 17.95
N GLU A 101 -16.39 13.15 18.92
CA GLU A 101 -15.90 14.53 19.02
C GLU A 101 -15.05 14.92 17.80
N ALA A 102 -14.28 14.00 17.22
CA ALA A 102 -13.52 14.24 16.00
C ALA A 102 -14.42 14.40 14.76
N ASP A 103 -15.53 13.66 14.70
CA ASP A 103 -16.53 13.82 13.63
C ASP A 103 -17.20 15.20 13.71
N ASP A 104 -17.52 15.69 14.91
CA ASP A 104 -18.01 17.05 15.11
C ASP A 104 -16.95 18.10 14.72
N ALA A 105 -15.70 17.87 15.12
CA ALA A 105 -14.60 18.75 14.77
C ALA A 105 -14.33 18.80 13.26
N PHE A 106 -14.54 17.69 12.55
CA PHE A 106 -14.43 17.61 11.10
C PHE A 106 -15.42 18.55 10.42
N ILE A 107 -16.68 18.59 10.89
CA ILE A 107 -17.73 19.45 10.32
C ILE A 107 -17.34 20.92 10.49
N VAL A 108 -16.98 21.33 11.70
CA VAL A 108 -16.57 22.72 12.00
C VAL A 108 -15.34 23.13 11.19
N CYS A 109 -14.33 22.24 11.09
CA CYS A 109 -13.14 22.51 10.31
C CYS A 109 -13.46 22.68 8.82
N LYS A 110 -14.38 21.87 8.28
CA LYS A 110 -14.83 21.99 6.90
C LYS A 110 -15.52 23.34 6.63
N GLU A 111 -16.35 23.82 7.54
CA GLU A 111 -16.97 25.14 7.45
C GLU A 111 -15.92 26.25 7.49
N LYS A 112 -14.96 26.16 8.42
CA LYS A 112 -13.87 27.15 8.52
C LYS A 112 -12.97 27.16 7.29
N ILE A 113 -12.68 26.02 6.69
CA ILE A 113 -11.94 25.95 5.41
C ILE A 113 -12.67 26.75 4.32
N GLN A 114 -14.00 26.70 4.28
CA GLN A 114 -14.81 27.48 3.34
C GLN A 114 -14.81 28.97 3.68
N ASP A 115 -14.96 29.34 4.96
CA ASP A 115 -14.88 30.74 5.42
C ASP A 115 -13.56 31.40 5.03
N HIS A 116 -12.45 30.68 5.18
CA HIS A 116 -11.10 31.12 4.85
C HIS A 116 -10.75 30.97 3.35
N GLN A 117 -11.66 30.41 2.53
CA GLN A 117 -11.49 30.20 1.08
C GLN A 117 -10.21 29.43 0.71
N LEU A 118 -9.83 28.44 1.53
CA LEU A 118 -8.61 27.66 1.31
C LEU A 118 -8.85 26.55 0.28
N GLU A 119 -7.97 26.44 -0.72
CA GLU A 119 -8.02 25.41 -1.77
C GLU A 119 -7.54 24.02 -1.29
N MET A 120 -8.15 23.52 -0.21
CA MET A 120 -7.89 22.20 0.37
C MET A 120 -9.15 21.35 0.48
N LYS A 121 -8.95 20.04 0.47
CA LYS A 121 -10.00 19.06 0.76
C LYS A 121 -9.69 18.35 2.06
N LEU A 122 -10.55 18.56 3.07
CA LEU A 122 -10.48 17.81 4.32
C LEU A 122 -10.88 16.35 4.08
N VAL A 123 -10.09 15.40 4.58
CA VAL A 123 -10.24 13.97 4.35
C VAL A 123 -10.66 13.22 5.61
N ALA A 124 -10.00 13.48 6.74
CA ALA A 124 -10.32 12.86 8.02
C ALA A 124 -9.84 13.74 9.19
N CYS A 125 -10.36 13.46 10.38
CA CYS A 125 -9.95 14.08 11.62
C CYS A 125 -9.80 13.00 12.71
N GLU A 126 -8.83 13.15 13.61
CA GLU A 126 -8.72 12.30 14.80
C GLU A 126 -8.08 13.04 15.97
N TYR A 127 -8.47 12.67 17.18
CA TYR A 127 -7.70 12.98 18.38
C TYR A 127 -6.60 11.95 18.60
N THR A 128 -5.47 12.38 19.15
CA THR A 128 -4.54 11.44 19.79
C THR A 128 -5.22 10.83 21.02
N PHE A 129 -4.83 9.62 21.42
CA PHE A 129 -5.51 8.90 22.50
C PHE A 129 -5.45 9.66 23.84
N ASP A 130 -4.36 10.37 24.09
CA ASP A 130 -4.16 11.25 25.25
C ASP A 130 -4.88 12.61 25.14
N LYS A 131 -5.61 12.85 24.04
CA LYS A 131 -6.29 14.11 23.70
C LYS A 131 -5.35 15.34 23.66
N SER A 132 -4.04 15.14 23.54
CA SER A 132 -3.06 16.23 23.49
C SER A 132 -3.08 16.98 22.15
N LYS A 133 -3.46 16.30 21.07
CA LYS A 133 -3.53 16.86 19.72
C LYS A 133 -4.82 16.47 19.01
N LEU A 134 -5.28 17.39 18.16
CA LEU A 134 -6.32 17.16 17.17
C LEU A 134 -5.70 17.27 15.78
N ILE A 135 -5.72 16.16 15.03
CA ILE A 135 -5.05 16.02 13.74
C ILE A 135 -6.09 16.05 12.63
N PHE A 136 -5.91 16.95 11.68
CA PHE A 136 -6.74 17.09 10.48
C PHE A 136 -5.95 16.66 9.25
N TYR A 137 -6.42 15.64 8.55
CA TYR A 137 -5.84 15.15 7.31
C TYR A 137 -6.50 15.83 6.12
N PHE A 138 -5.71 16.36 5.20
CA PHE A 138 -6.23 17.03 4.01
C PHE A 138 -5.40 16.73 2.76
N THR A 139 -6.02 16.88 1.59
CA THR A 139 -5.33 16.92 0.29
C THR A 139 -5.37 18.32 -0.31
N ALA A 140 -4.33 18.65 -1.06
CA ALA A 140 -4.16 19.94 -1.73
C ALA A 140 -3.19 19.77 -2.90
N ASN A 141 -3.38 20.52 -3.99
CA ASN A 141 -2.50 20.50 -5.16
C ASN A 141 -1.18 21.23 -4.93
N GLY A 142 -1.20 22.25 -4.06
CA GLY A 142 -0.05 23.11 -3.77
C GLY A 142 0.16 23.32 -2.27
N ARG A 143 1.02 24.29 -1.95
CA ARG A 143 1.18 24.77 -0.58
C ARG A 143 0.02 25.69 -0.24
N ILE A 144 -0.49 25.56 0.99
CA ILE A 144 -1.60 26.36 1.50
C ILE A 144 -1.13 27.05 2.77
N ASP A 145 -1.43 28.35 2.87
CA ASP A 145 -1.22 29.09 4.10
C ASP A 145 -2.45 28.96 4.99
N PHE A 146 -2.38 28.06 5.97
CA PHE A 146 -3.47 27.75 6.90
C PHE A 146 -3.29 28.40 8.28
N ARG A 147 -2.42 29.41 8.41
CA ARG A 147 -2.10 30.01 9.73
C ARG A 147 -3.32 30.59 10.44
N GLU A 148 -4.19 31.29 9.73
CA GLU A 148 -5.41 31.85 10.32
C GLU A 148 -6.43 30.75 10.68
N LEU A 149 -6.61 29.75 9.82
CA LEU A 149 -7.42 28.56 10.13
C LEU A 149 -6.95 27.87 11.42
N VAL A 150 -5.63 27.68 11.60
CA VAL A 150 -5.09 27.05 12.81
C VAL A 150 -5.42 27.86 14.06
N LYS A 151 -5.36 29.20 14.00
CA LYS A 151 -5.73 30.06 15.13
C LYS A 151 -7.19 29.88 15.51
N ASP A 152 -8.09 29.91 14.54
CA ASP A 152 -9.53 29.73 14.77
C ASP A 152 -9.84 28.37 15.39
N LEU A 153 -9.27 27.30 14.83
CA LEU A 153 -9.46 25.95 15.35
C LEU A 153 -8.87 25.80 16.76
N ALA A 154 -7.71 26.40 17.04
CA ALA A 154 -7.09 26.35 18.36
C ALA A 154 -7.95 27.05 19.43
N VAL A 155 -8.58 28.19 19.08
CA VAL A 155 -9.50 28.90 19.98
C VAL A 155 -10.75 28.07 20.26
N LEU A 156 -11.31 27.42 19.23
CA LEU A 156 -12.52 26.61 19.35
C LEU A 156 -12.30 25.33 20.17
N PHE A 157 -11.28 24.54 19.82
CA PHE A 157 -11.08 23.21 20.42
C PHE A 157 -10.18 23.20 21.65
N LYS A 158 -9.52 24.32 21.97
CA LYS A 158 -8.62 24.48 23.13
C LYS A 158 -7.57 23.35 23.25
N THR A 159 -7.17 22.81 22.10
CA THR A 159 -6.28 21.66 21.94
C THR A 159 -5.25 22.00 20.86
N ARG A 160 -4.06 21.39 20.90
CA ARG A 160 -3.05 21.60 19.86
C ARG A 160 -3.56 21.07 18.52
N ILE A 161 -3.65 21.94 17.53
CA ILE A 161 -4.09 21.58 16.17
C ILE A 161 -2.90 21.17 15.31
N GLU A 162 -3.01 20.05 14.60
CA GLU A 162 -2.03 19.59 13.61
C GLU A 162 -2.74 19.38 12.27
N LEU A 163 -2.37 20.17 11.26
CA LEU A 163 -2.85 19.98 9.89
C LEU A 163 -1.82 19.16 9.12
N ARG A 164 -2.23 18.00 8.58
CA ARG A 164 -1.36 17.09 7.84
C ARG A 164 -1.84 16.91 6.41
N GLN A 165 -1.01 17.38 5.48
CA GLN A 165 -1.20 17.11 4.06
C GLN A 165 -0.90 15.64 3.77
N ILE A 166 -1.80 14.95 3.07
CA ILE A 166 -1.63 13.58 2.60
C ILE A 166 -1.69 13.54 1.07
N GLY A 167 -1.20 12.44 0.49
CA GLY A 167 -1.28 12.23 -0.97
C GLY A 167 -2.61 11.60 -1.39
N VAL A 168 -2.94 11.71 -2.68
CA VAL A 168 -4.16 11.13 -3.29
C VAL A 168 -4.37 9.64 -3.02
N ARG A 169 -3.28 8.89 -2.82
CA ARG A 169 -3.36 7.45 -2.49
C ARG A 169 -3.72 7.20 -1.03
N ASP A 170 -3.23 8.03 -0.12
CA ASP A 170 -3.63 7.98 1.29
C ASP A 170 -5.08 8.46 1.43
N GLU A 171 -5.51 9.45 0.65
CA GLU A 171 -6.94 9.82 0.54
C GLU A 171 -7.79 8.64 0.10
N ALA A 172 -7.41 7.95 -0.99
CA ALA A 172 -8.12 6.76 -1.45
C ALA A 172 -8.09 5.61 -0.43
N ARG A 173 -7.03 5.48 0.39
CA ARG A 173 -6.96 4.48 1.47
C ARG A 173 -7.95 4.78 2.59
N ILE A 174 -8.13 6.05 2.94
CA ILE A 174 -8.99 6.50 4.03
C ILE A 174 -10.46 6.48 3.60
N LEU A 175 -10.78 7.06 2.44
CA LEU A 175 -12.16 7.21 1.94
C LEU A 175 -12.62 6.03 1.07
N GLY A 176 -11.71 5.46 0.30
CA GLY A 176 -12.02 4.46 -0.70
C GLY A 176 -12.21 3.07 -0.10
N ASN A 177 -13.11 2.29 -0.70
CA ASN A 177 -13.38 0.93 -0.26
C ASN A 177 -13.04 -0.09 -1.34
N ILE A 178 -13.57 0.06 -2.55
CA ILE A 178 -13.45 -0.95 -3.61
C ILE A 178 -12.62 -0.41 -4.79
N GLY A 179 -11.71 -1.24 -5.30
CA GLY A 179 -10.92 -0.96 -6.50
C GLY A 179 -11.62 -1.35 -7.80
N PRO A 180 -11.05 -1.00 -8.97
CA PRO A 180 -11.64 -1.35 -10.27
C PRO A 180 -11.76 -2.87 -10.49
N CYS A 181 -11.00 -3.68 -9.75
CA CYS A 181 -11.09 -5.15 -9.75
C CYS A 181 -12.24 -5.72 -8.90
N GLY A 182 -13.06 -4.88 -8.27
CA GLY A 182 -14.18 -5.31 -7.41
C GLY A 182 -13.77 -5.77 -6.00
N LYS A 183 -12.48 -5.76 -5.66
CA LYS A 183 -11.96 -6.10 -4.33
C LYS A 183 -11.67 -4.85 -3.50
N GLU A 184 -11.49 -5.03 -2.19
CA GLU A 184 -11.03 -3.94 -1.32
C GLU A 184 -9.64 -3.42 -1.76
N LEU A 185 -9.42 -2.11 -1.65
CA LEU A 185 -8.20 -1.47 -2.13
C LEU A 185 -6.94 -2.09 -1.51
N CYS A 186 -5.96 -2.44 -2.37
CA CYS A 186 -4.69 -3.04 -1.93
C CYS A 186 -3.91 -2.15 -0.95
N CYS A 187 -3.99 -0.82 -1.11
CA CYS A 187 -3.40 0.14 -0.18
C CYS A 187 -4.03 0.04 1.23
N LYS A 188 -5.28 -0.37 1.33
CA LYS A 188 -6.03 -0.52 2.57
C LYS A 188 -5.90 -1.92 3.18
N THR A 189 -5.58 -2.95 2.40
CA THR A 189 -5.55 -4.35 2.85
C THR A 189 -4.16 -4.90 3.19
N PHE A 190 -3.16 -4.73 2.32
CA PHE A 190 -1.81 -5.29 2.57
C PHE A 190 -0.65 -4.38 2.13
N ILE A 191 -0.83 -3.50 1.15
CA ILE A 191 0.25 -2.62 0.66
C ILE A 191 0.34 -1.35 1.52
N ASN A 192 1.48 -1.16 2.20
CA ASN A 192 1.76 0.02 3.01
C ASN A 192 2.67 1.02 2.31
N LYS A 193 3.81 0.52 1.81
CA LYS A 193 4.80 1.27 1.07
C LYS A 193 4.52 1.11 -0.42
N PHE A 194 4.70 2.20 -1.15
CA PHE A 194 4.46 2.17 -2.58
C PHE A 194 5.71 2.60 -3.32
N ASP A 195 6.18 1.72 -4.19
CA ASP A 195 7.21 2.04 -5.15
C ASP A 195 6.59 2.66 -6.41
N SER A 196 7.44 3.29 -7.22
CA SER A 196 7.03 3.89 -8.48
C SER A 196 6.61 2.81 -9.46
N VAL A 197 5.43 2.96 -10.06
CA VAL A 197 4.95 2.11 -11.15
C VAL A 197 5.26 2.83 -12.47
N SER A 198 5.76 2.11 -13.47
CA SER A 198 5.98 2.65 -14.82
C SER A 198 5.00 2.04 -15.84
N VAL A 199 4.76 2.76 -16.93
CA VAL A 199 3.94 2.28 -18.05
C VAL A 199 4.55 1.03 -18.70
N LYS A 200 5.88 0.95 -18.76
CA LYS A 200 6.62 -0.23 -19.25
C LYS A 200 6.18 -1.50 -18.51
N MET A 201 6.07 -1.45 -17.19
CA MET A 201 5.69 -2.62 -16.39
C MET A 201 4.27 -3.10 -16.70
N ALA A 202 3.36 -2.20 -17.04
CA ALA A 202 2.01 -2.55 -17.46
C ALA A 202 2.03 -3.26 -18.82
N ARG A 203 2.84 -2.74 -19.76
CA ARG A 203 3.04 -3.32 -21.09
C ARG A 203 3.67 -4.72 -21.01
N ASP A 204 4.72 -4.88 -20.21
CA ASP A 204 5.42 -6.16 -20.01
C ASP A 204 4.46 -7.24 -19.47
N GLN A 205 3.46 -6.83 -18.69
CA GLN A 205 2.40 -7.68 -18.14
C GLN A 205 1.19 -7.89 -19.08
N GLY A 206 1.26 -7.39 -20.32
CA GLY A 206 0.20 -7.53 -21.32
C GLY A 206 -1.06 -6.72 -21.00
N LEU A 207 -0.96 -5.67 -20.18
CA LEU A 207 -2.10 -4.80 -19.87
C LEU A 207 -2.30 -3.78 -20.98
N VAL A 208 -3.58 -3.51 -21.31
CA VAL A 208 -3.96 -2.44 -22.24
C VAL A 208 -3.55 -1.09 -21.68
N ILE A 209 -2.74 -0.33 -22.42
CA ILE A 209 -2.18 0.97 -22.03
C ILE A 209 -3.24 2.10 -22.14
N ASN A 210 -4.47 1.84 -21.73
CA ASN A 210 -5.49 2.86 -21.60
C ASN A 210 -5.42 3.41 -20.17
N PRO A 211 -5.22 4.73 -19.96
CA PRO A 211 -5.12 5.34 -18.64
C PRO A 211 -6.26 4.94 -17.69
N THR A 212 -7.48 4.77 -18.19
CA THR A 212 -8.65 4.37 -17.40
C THR A 212 -8.56 2.93 -16.87
N LYS A 213 -7.86 2.05 -17.59
CA LYS A 213 -7.70 0.62 -17.24
C LYS A 213 -6.49 0.38 -16.33
N ILE A 214 -5.43 1.19 -16.47
CA ILE A 214 -4.19 1.04 -15.69
C ILE A 214 -4.10 1.98 -14.49
N SER A 215 -5.07 2.88 -14.30
CA SER A 215 -5.15 3.76 -13.13
C SER A 215 -6.05 3.21 -12.05
N GLY A 216 -5.60 3.31 -10.81
CA GLY A 216 -6.43 3.01 -9.64
C GLY A 216 -7.36 4.16 -9.28
N VAL A 217 -8.22 3.94 -8.29
CA VAL A 217 -9.19 4.93 -7.76
C VAL A 217 -8.51 6.23 -7.32
N CYS A 218 -7.24 6.18 -6.92
CA CYS A 218 -6.44 7.35 -6.56
C CYS A 218 -5.94 8.19 -7.75
N GLY A 219 -6.30 7.86 -9.00
CA GLY A 219 -5.86 8.55 -10.21
C GLY A 219 -4.40 8.32 -10.60
N ARG A 220 -3.69 7.43 -9.89
CA ARG A 220 -2.32 6.99 -10.23
C ARG A 220 -2.33 5.56 -10.76
N LEU A 221 -1.25 5.15 -11.43
CA LEU A 221 -1.05 3.78 -11.88
C LEU A 221 -1.28 2.75 -10.77
N LEU A 222 -1.87 1.61 -11.14
CA LEU A 222 -2.21 0.50 -10.25
C LEU A 222 -0.95 -0.04 -9.56
N CYS A 223 -0.95 -0.01 -8.23
CA CYS A 223 0.17 -0.52 -7.44
C CYS A 223 0.35 -2.04 -7.56
N CYS A 224 -0.69 -2.78 -7.96
CA CYS A 224 -0.62 -4.22 -8.21
C CYS A 224 0.37 -4.56 -9.32
N ILE A 225 0.50 -3.68 -10.32
CA ILE A 225 1.41 -3.86 -11.46
C ILE A 225 2.84 -4.01 -10.94
N ASN A 226 3.27 -3.19 -9.98
CA ASN A 226 4.60 -3.33 -9.38
C ASN A 226 4.66 -4.47 -8.36
N TYR A 227 3.59 -4.69 -7.59
CA TYR A 227 3.55 -5.75 -6.58
C TYR A 227 3.79 -7.14 -7.17
N GLU A 228 3.27 -7.42 -8.36
CA GLU A 228 3.37 -8.73 -9.03
C GLU A 228 4.53 -8.80 -10.03
N TYR A 229 5.21 -7.69 -10.30
CA TYR A 229 6.14 -7.56 -11.42
C TYR A 229 7.32 -8.55 -11.34
N THR A 230 7.96 -8.68 -10.16
CA THR A 230 9.11 -9.57 -10.00
C THR A 230 8.73 -11.04 -10.23
N GLN A 231 7.60 -11.47 -9.66
CA GLN A 231 7.07 -12.82 -9.85
C GLN A 231 6.67 -13.05 -11.31
N TYR A 232 6.11 -12.03 -11.95
CA TYR A 232 5.77 -12.09 -13.36
C TYR A 232 7.02 -12.23 -14.24
N GLU A 233 8.09 -11.46 -14.01
CA GLU A 233 9.36 -11.58 -14.75
C GLU A 233 10.01 -12.95 -14.58
N GLU A 234 9.94 -13.52 -13.37
CA GLU A 234 10.41 -14.88 -13.10
C GLU A 234 9.59 -15.93 -13.87
N ALA A 235 8.26 -15.87 -13.77
CA ALA A 235 7.36 -16.78 -14.48
C ALA A 235 7.54 -16.67 -15.99
N LEU A 236 7.75 -15.47 -16.53
CA LEU A 236 7.93 -15.24 -17.95
C LEU A 236 9.14 -16.00 -18.52
N LYS A 237 10.19 -16.29 -17.73
CA LYS A 237 11.37 -17.03 -18.20
C LYS A 237 11.04 -18.47 -18.62
N ASP A 238 10.03 -19.07 -17.98
CA ASP A 238 9.62 -20.45 -18.24
C ASP A 238 8.56 -20.59 -19.34
N PHE A 239 8.07 -19.47 -19.89
CA PHE A 239 7.06 -19.47 -20.95
C PHE A 239 7.64 -19.28 -22.36
N PRO A 240 6.99 -19.82 -23.41
CA PRO A 240 7.32 -19.48 -24.80
C PRO A 240 6.97 -18.02 -25.12
N ALA A 241 7.48 -17.49 -26.23
CA ALA A 241 7.08 -16.16 -26.71
C ALA A 241 5.71 -16.22 -27.40
N VAL A 242 4.96 -15.12 -27.38
CA VAL A 242 3.75 -14.98 -28.21
C VAL A 242 4.17 -15.10 -29.69
N ASN A 243 3.35 -15.77 -30.50
CA ASN A 243 3.62 -16.15 -31.88
C ASN A 243 4.69 -17.24 -32.11
N GLN A 244 5.31 -17.79 -31.06
CA GLN A 244 6.22 -18.93 -31.21
C GLN A 244 5.45 -20.20 -31.59
N ILE A 245 6.04 -21.04 -32.44
CA ILE A 245 5.52 -22.38 -32.74
C ILE A 245 5.97 -23.34 -31.63
N VAL A 246 5.01 -24.07 -31.06
CA VAL A 246 5.25 -25.00 -29.95
C VAL A 246 4.65 -26.36 -30.23
N LYS A 247 5.24 -27.41 -29.65
CA LYS A 247 4.72 -28.78 -29.74
C LYS A 247 3.83 -29.07 -28.55
N THR A 248 2.59 -29.45 -28.83
CA THR A 248 1.59 -29.91 -27.85
C THR A 248 1.28 -31.39 -28.08
N ASP A 249 0.58 -32.03 -27.15
CA ASP A 249 0.12 -33.43 -27.29
C ASP A 249 -0.83 -33.63 -28.47
N ILE A 250 -1.47 -32.55 -28.92
CA ILE A 250 -2.57 -32.55 -29.88
C ILE A 250 -2.08 -32.18 -31.30
N GLY A 251 -0.88 -31.61 -31.42
CA GLY A 251 -0.26 -31.15 -32.66
C GLY A 251 0.74 -30.00 -32.45
N GLU A 252 1.35 -29.54 -33.54
CA GLU A 252 2.09 -28.27 -33.56
C GLU A 252 1.10 -27.10 -33.63
N GLY A 253 1.40 -26.02 -32.94
CA GLY A 253 0.53 -24.86 -32.90
C GLY A 253 1.23 -23.57 -32.51
N LYS A 254 0.58 -22.45 -32.79
CA LYS A 254 1.11 -21.11 -32.57
C LYS A 254 0.58 -20.53 -31.26
N VAL A 255 1.47 -19.99 -30.42
CA VAL A 255 1.07 -19.37 -29.16
C VAL A 255 0.32 -18.06 -29.43
N VAL A 256 -0.94 -17.98 -29.00
CA VAL A 256 -1.80 -16.80 -29.14
C VAL A 256 -1.65 -15.86 -27.94
N SER A 257 -1.72 -16.42 -26.73
CA SER A 257 -1.57 -15.64 -25.50
C SER A 257 -1.05 -16.50 -24.36
N ILE A 258 -0.38 -15.86 -23.40
CA ILE A 258 0.23 -16.51 -22.24
C ILE A 258 -0.40 -16.00 -20.96
N SER A 259 -0.51 -16.86 -19.94
CA SER A 259 -0.91 -16.47 -18.59
C SER A 259 0.13 -16.94 -17.58
N PRO A 260 1.25 -16.20 -17.43
CA PRO A 260 2.41 -16.66 -16.65
C PRO A 260 2.06 -16.98 -15.19
N LEU A 261 1.29 -16.12 -14.53
CA LEU A 261 0.92 -16.30 -13.12
C LEU A 261 -0.05 -17.46 -12.88
N ASN A 262 -0.79 -17.88 -13.91
CA ASN A 262 -1.74 -19.00 -13.81
C ASN A 262 -1.20 -20.32 -14.40
N ASN A 263 0.05 -20.35 -14.87
CA ASN A 263 0.73 -21.53 -15.42
C ASN A 263 0.08 -22.16 -16.67
N PHE A 264 -0.70 -21.40 -17.44
CA PHE A 264 -1.31 -21.88 -18.69
C PHE A 264 -1.13 -20.90 -19.85
N LEU A 265 -1.29 -21.38 -21.08
CA LEU A 265 -1.29 -20.59 -22.30
C LEU A 265 -2.33 -21.08 -23.31
N TYR A 266 -2.64 -20.23 -24.28
CA TYR A 266 -3.50 -20.56 -25.40
C TYR A 266 -2.67 -20.74 -26.66
N VAL A 267 -2.85 -21.89 -27.30
CA VAL A 267 -2.17 -22.28 -28.53
C VAL A 267 -3.23 -22.52 -29.61
N ASP A 268 -3.05 -21.90 -30.76
CA ASP A 268 -3.83 -22.18 -31.97
C ASP A 268 -3.21 -23.36 -32.68
N VAL A 269 -3.86 -24.52 -32.57
CA VAL A 269 -3.40 -25.78 -33.17
C VAL A 269 -4.03 -25.91 -34.55
N GLU A 270 -3.22 -26.24 -35.54
CA GLU A 270 -3.70 -26.48 -36.91
C GLU A 270 -4.86 -27.51 -36.88
N ASP A 271 -5.94 -27.20 -37.61
CA ASP A 271 -7.18 -27.97 -37.71
C ASP A 271 -8.09 -28.08 -36.47
N LYS A 272 -7.66 -27.61 -35.29
CA LYS A 272 -8.46 -27.69 -34.04
C LYS A 272 -8.80 -26.34 -33.42
N GLY A 273 -8.07 -25.29 -33.79
CA GLY A 273 -8.28 -23.94 -33.29
C GLY A 273 -7.64 -23.70 -31.91
N ILE A 274 -8.08 -22.62 -31.25
CA ILE A 274 -7.46 -22.14 -30.01
C ILE A 274 -7.85 -23.04 -28.83
N SER A 275 -6.85 -23.71 -28.26
CA SER A 275 -7.00 -24.58 -27.09
C SER A 275 -6.10 -24.13 -25.93
N ARG A 276 -6.54 -24.41 -24.70
CA ARG A 276 -5.78 -24.14 -23.48
C ARG A 276 -4.86 -25.30 -23.15
N PHE A 277 -3.60 -25.00 -22.86
CA PHE A 277 -2.59 -25.97 -22.42
C PHE A 277 -1.86 -25.48 -21.18
N ASP A 278 -1.48 -26.39 -20.30
CA ASP A 278 -0.60 -26.08 -19.18
C ASP A 278 0.86 -26.07 -19.65
N ILE A 279 1.70 -25.27 -18.99
CA ILE A 279 3.10 -25.09 -19.41
C ILE A 279 3.92 -26.40 -19.42
N LYS A 280 3.52 -27.38 -18.60
CA LYS A 280 4.19 -28.68 -18.49
C LYS A 280 4.02 -29.56 -19.72
N ASP A 281 2.95 -29.36 -20.47
CA ASP A 281 2.56 -30.21 -21.60
C ASP A 281 3.10 -29.67 -22.94
N ILE A 282 3.95 -28.64 -22.88
CA ILE A 282 4.45 -27.93 -24.05
C ILE A 282 5.96 -28.04 -24.15
N LYS A 283 6.44 -28.43 -25.33
CA LYS A 283 7.86 -28.41 -25.67
C LYS A 283 8.13 -27.25 -26.63
N PHE A 284 9.06 -26.37 -26.25
CA PHE A 284 9.44 -25.20 -27.04
C PHE A 284 10.93 -24.90 -26.93
N ASN A 285 11.46 -24.16 -27.90
CA ASN A 285 12.87 -23.75 -27.91
C ASN A 285 13.07 -22.46 -27.08
N ARG A 286 13.79 -22.58 -25.96
CA ARG A 286 14.07 -21.44 -25.05
C ARG A 286 14.94 -20.35 -25.68
N LYS A 287 15.85 -20.69 -26.61
CA LYS A 287 16.72 -19.70 -27.28
C LYS A 287 15.91 -18.82 -28.21
N GLU A 288 15.04 -19.43 -28.99
CA GLU A 288 14.10 -18.74 -29.88
C GLU A 288 13.10 -17.88 -29.10
N ALA A 289 12.59 -18.38 -27.97
CA ALA A 289 11.72 -17.63 -27.07
C ALA A 289 12.40 -16.34 -26.56
N SER A 290 13.69 -16.40 -26.23
CA SER A 290 14.45 -15.22 -25.79
C SER A 290 14.67 -14.20 -26.91
N ILE A 291 14.89 -14.65 -28.14
CA ILE A 291 15.06 -13.77 -29.30
C ILE A 291 13.74 -13.05 -29.60
N LEU A 292 12.63 -13.78 -29.67
CA LEU A 292 11.31 -13.22 -29.96
C LEU A 292 10.80 -12.27 -28.87
N LYS A 293 11.14 -12.51 -27.60
CA LYS A 293 10.81 -11.58 -26.49
C LYS A 293 11.59 -10.28 -26.53
N ASN A 294 12.80 -10.29 -27.11
CA ASN A 294 13.64 -9.10 -27.24
C ASN A 294 13.44 -8.37 -28.58
N MET A 295 12.78 -9.01 -29.55
CA MET A 295 12.33 -8.34 -30.77
C MET A 295 11.18 -7.41 -30.42
N LYS A 296 11.41 -6.10 -30.57
CA LYS A 296 10.35 -5.10 -30.41
C LYS A 296 9.27 -5.34 -31.46
N THR A 297 8.03 -5.52 -31.02
CA THR A 297 6.88 -5.57 -31.92
C THR A 297 6.65 -4.20 -32.57
N GLU A 298 6.01 -4.16 -33.74
CA GLU A 298 5.68 -2.92 -34.45
C GLU A 298 4.83 -1.97 -33.57
N GLU A 299 3.92 -2.53 -32.77
CA GLU A 299 3.18 -1.82 -31.72
C GLU A 299 4.08 -1.15 -30.66
N GLU A 300 5.21 -1.75 -30.30
CA GLU A 300 6.15 -1.14 -29.34
C GLU A 300 6.93 0.03 -29.95
N ILE A 301 7.05 0.05 -31.27
CA ILE A 301 7.68 1.15 -32.02
C ILE A 301 6.68 2.30 -32.15
N GLU A 302 5.43 2.03 -32.54
CA GLU A 302 4.37 3.05 -32.62
C GLU A 302 4.06 3.69 -31.25
N ASN A 303 3.93 2.89 -30.19
CA ASN A 303 3.65 3.42 -28.86
C ASN A 303 4.82 4.25 -28.28
N LYS A 304 6.06 3.98 -28.70
CA LYS A 304 7.22 4.82 -28.34
C LYS A 304 7.23 6.17 -29.04
N ILE A 305 6.56 6.28 -30.19
CA ILE A 305 6.39 7.54 -30.91
C ILE A 305 5.34 8.38 -30.18
N LEU A 306 4.23 7.76 -29.74
CA LEU A 306 3.18 8.39 -28.94
C LEU A 306 3.62 8.83 -27.53
N GLU A 307 4.61 8.16 -26.91
CA GLU A 307 5.18 8.56 -25.61
C GLU A 307 6.10 9.80 -25.69
N LYS A 308 6.45 10.28 -26.90
CA LYS A 308 7.34 11.44 -27.12
C LYS A 308 6.59 12.73 -27.51
N GLU A 309 5.28 12.66 -27.73
CA GLU A 309 4.39 13.80 -27.94
C GLU A 309 3.66 14.17 -26.63
#